data_AF-A0AA44WJI8-F1
#
_entry.id   AF-A0AA44WJI8-F1
#
_cell.length_a   1.000
_cell.length_b   1.000
_cell.length_c   1.000
_cell.angle_alpha   90.00
_cell.angle_beta   90.00
_cell.angle_gamma   90.00
#
_symmetry.space_group_name_H-M   'P 1'
#
loop_
_entity.id
_entity.type
_entity.pdbx_description
1 polymer ?
#
loop_
_entity_poly.entity_id
_entity_poly.type
_entity_poly.pdbx_seq_one_letter_code
_entity_poly.pdbx_strand_id
1 'polypeptide(L)'
;MGLDDLLGGPYEAASPGTLSLASDDDDANEEEDEEEDSNARPTRATPTKCPMCDLAVDEDLLRTFSKGRPLSISQQIKFCRLHNAKTARATWLAKGYPDIDWEALPSRFAAHDGALRRIVHGDASHYRSVLAGRVSDGRERTLRATERSLAPGYYGPRGLRVMSEHLISRFASALRRRAVEDELVAARGSAVFVSTVLVPELASRLIMEDLAVGADEAHRVLEESVPIGDLLHEEIGDVVVDVGEADDDSDDNVLT
;
A
#
# COMPACT_ATOMS: atom_id res chain seq x y z
N MET A 1 -52.47 -24.32 20.14
CA MET A 1 -52.59 -22.85 20.06
C MET A 1 -51.21 -22.32 19.69
N GLY A 2 -50.94 -21.72 18.54
CA GLY A 2 -51.65 -21.69 17.26
C GLY A 2 -50.63 -22.05 16.17
N LEU A 3 -51.10 -22.81 15.20
CA LEU A 3 -50.43 -23.12 13.94
C LEU A 3 -50.83 -22.07 12.91
N ASP A 4 -50.07 -22.06 11.82
CA ASP A 4 -50.49 -21.68 10.46
C ASP A 4 -50.45 -20.18 10.10
N ASP A 5 -50.11 -19.74 8.89
CA ASP A 5 -49.62 -20.34 7.64
C ASP A 5 -49.66 -19.19 6.58
N LEU A 6 -49.15 -19.45 5.37
CA LEU A 6 -49.52 -18.81 4.09
C LEU A 6 -48.91 -17.43 3.74
N LEU A 7 -47.94 -17.38 2.84
CA LEU A 7 -47.99 -17.54 1.36
C LEU A 7 -48.28 -16.22 0.63
N GLY A 8 -47.38 -15.93 -0.32
CA GLY A 8 -47.54 -14.88 -1.31
C GLY A 8 -48.61 -15.21 -2.36
N GLY A 9 -49.06 -14.17 -3.05
CA GLY A 9 -50.00 -14.23 -4.16
C GLY A 9 -50.39 -12.83 -4.64
N PRO A 10 -50.80 -12.67 -5.90
CA PRO A 10 -50.26 -11.64 -6.80
C PRO A 10 -51.17 -10.43 -6.99
N TYR A 11 -50.60 -9.30 -7.43
CA TYR A 11 -51.35 -8.17 -7.96
C TYR A 11 -51.31 -8.20 -9.49
N GLU A 12 -52.44 -8.54 -10.12
CA GLU A 12 -52.71 -8.30 -11.53
C GLU A 12 -54.22 -8.02 -11.70
N ALA A 13 -54.51 -6.97 -12.48
CA ALA A 13 -55.73 -6.63 -13.22
C ALA A 13 -55.92 -5.09 -13.13
N ALA A 14 -55.53 -4.28 -14.12
CA ALA A 14 -56.08 -4.11 -15.48
C ALA A 14 -57.42 -3.33 -15.54
N SER A 15 -57.30 -2.09 -16.06
CA SER A 15 -58.22 -1.39 -16.99
C SER A 15 -59.57 -0.84 -16.47
N PRO A 16 -60.31 0.02 -17.21
CA PRO A 16 -59.99 0.87 -18.40
C PRO A 16 -60.59 2.31 -18.38
N GLY A 17 -60.24 3.12 -19.41
CA GLY A 17 -61.10 4.16 -20.01
C GLY A 17 -60.92 5.59 -19.44
N THR A 18 -61.03 6.70 -20.18
CA THR A 18 -61.59 6.98 -21.51
C THR A 18 -61.06 8.32 -22.06
N LEU A 19 -61.15 8.46 -23.39
CA LEU A 19 -60.80 9.57 -24.30
C LEU A 19 -61.61 10.88 -24.11
N SER A 20 -61.00 12.03 -24.46
CA SER A 20 -61.55 13.14 -25.31
C SER A 20 -60.46 14.23 -25.44
N LEU A 21 -59.83 14.54 -26.59
CA LEU A 21 -60.22 15.28 -27.80
C LEU A 21 -60.63 16.77 -27.64
N ALA A 22 -59.68 17.63 -28.06
CA ALA A 22 -59.74 18.89 -28.82
C ALA A 22 -60.38 20.16 -28.22
N SER A 23 -59.66 21.29 -28.24
CA SER A 23 -59.88 22.43 -29.17
C SER A 23 -58.77 23.49 -29.04
N ASP A 24 -58.41 24.08 -30.19
CA ASP A 24 -57.53 25.22 -30.42
C ASP A 24 -58.10 26.55 -29.87
N ASP A 25 -57.24 27.53 -29.57
CA ASP A 25 -57.34 28.92 -30.07
C ASP A 25 -56.16 29.79 -29.58
N ASP A 26 -55.69 30.65 -30.49
CA ASP A 26 -54.56 31.58 -30.45
C ASP A 26 -54.66 32.67 -29.34
N ASP A 27 -53.52 33.11 -28.79
CA ASP A 27 -53.20 34.55 -28.71
C ASP A 27 -51.70 34.78 -28.44
N ALA A 28 -51.13 35.73 -29.18
CA ALA A 28 -49.74 36.15 -29.09
C ALA A 28 -49.63 37.38 -28.18
N ASN A 29 -48.72 37.36 -27.20
CA ASN A 29 -48.19 38.59 -26.62
C ASN A 29 -46.72 38.39 -26.23
N GLU A 30 -45.86 39.19 -26.85
CA GLU A 30 -44.46 39.39 -26.49
C GLU A 30 -44.40 40.30 -25.27
N GLU A 31 -43.91 39.81 -24.13
CA GLU A 31 -43.32 40.68 -23.10
C GLU A 31 -42.03 40.04 -22.58
N GLU A 32 -40.97 40.83 -22.65
CA GLU A 32 -39.61 40.57 -22.19
C GLU A 32 -39.58 40.54 -20.67
N ASP A 33 -39.09 39.44 -20.08
CA ASP A 33 -38.63 39.43 -18.69
C ASP A 33 -37.24 38.80 -18.62
N GLU A 34 -36.25 39.69 -18.47
CA GLU A 34 -34.87 39.37 -18.07
C GLU A 34 -34.87 38.84 -16.63
N GLU A 35 -35.12 37.54 -16.45
CA GLU A 35 -34.90 36.87 -15.17
C GLU A 35 -33.48 36.29 -15.14
N GLU A 36 -32.56 37.02 -14.51
CA GLU A 36 -31.26 36.51 -14.07
C GLU A 36 -31.47 35.30 -13.13
N ASP A 37 -31.53 34.10 -13.71
CA ASP A 37 -31.52 32.84 -12.95
C ASP A 37 -30.13 32.62 -12.35
N SER A 38 -29.92 33.31 -11.23
CA SER A 38 -28.79 33.19 -10.31
C SER A 38 -28.84 31.88 -9.49
N ASN A 39 -29.50 30.84 -9.99
CA ASN A 39 -29.50 29.53 -9.36
C ASN A 39 -28.49 28.58 -10.02
N ALA A 40 -27.22 29.00 -10.01
CA ALA A 40 -26.10 28.09 -10.21
C ALA A 40 -26.04 27.11 -9.04
N ARG A 41 -26.87 26.06 -9.12
CA ARG A 41 -26.71 24.82 -8.36
C ARG A 41 -25.24 24.45 -8.44
N PRO A 42 -24.51 24.28 -7.33
CA PRO A 42 -23.10 23.93 -7.39
C PRO A 42 -23.02 22.62 -8.17
N THR A 43 -22.53 22.70 -9.40
CA THR A 43 -22.21 21.54 -10.20
C THR A 43 -21.25 20.75 -9.34
N ARG A 44 -21.68 19.57 -8.88
CA ARG A 44 -20.81 18.60 -8.21
C ARG A 44 -19.69 18.32 -9.21
N ALA A 45 -18.58 19.03 -9.09
CA ALA A 45 -17.39 18.82 -9.89
C ALA A 45 -17.06 17.34 -9.75
N THR A 46 -17.16 16.60 -10.85
CA THR A 46 -16.76 15.20 -10.85
C THR A 46 -15.28 15.17 -10.52
N PRO A 47 -14.84 14.40 -9.51
CA PRO A 47 -13.44 14.37 -9.15
C PRO A 47 -12.65 13.90 -10.35
N THR A 48 -11.67 14.71 -10.78
CA THR A 48 -10.75 14.34 -11.85
C THR A 48 -10.04 13.06 -11.45
N LYS A 49 -10.01 12.06 -12.36
CA LYS A 49 -9.43 10.74 -12.07
C LYS A 49 -8.09 10.56 -12.76
N CYS A 50 -7.20 9.79 -12.14
CA CYS A 50 -5.98 9.35 -12.77
C CYS A 50 -6.29 8.36 -13.90
N PRO A 51 -5.73 8.52 -15.11
CA PRO A 51 -5.97 7.60 -16.23
C PRO A 51 -5.34 6.19 -16.05
N MET A 52 -4.54 5.97 -15.00
CA MET A 52 -3.88 4.67 -14.75
C MET A 52 -4.50 3.87 -13.61
N CYS A 53 -4.90 4.53 -12.52
CA CYS A 53 -5.40 3.86 -11.30
C CYS A 53 -6.81 4.27 -10.91
N ASP A 54 -7.45 5.16 -11.68
CA ASP A 54 -8.80 5.69 -11.46
C ASP A 54 -9.04 6.39 -10.12
N LEU A 55 -7.97 6.64 -9.34
CA LEU A 55 -8.04 7.40 -8.10
C LEU A 55 -8.26 8.89 -8.37
N ALA A 56 -8.94 9.56 -7.42
CA ALA A 56 -9.16 10.99 -7.47
C ALA A 56 -7.81 11.74 -7.40
N VAL A 57 -7.62 12.70 -8.29
CA VAL A 57 -6.43 13.54 -8.38
C VAL A 57 -6.82 15.01 -8.42
N ASP A 58 -5.88 15.83 -8.00
CA ASP A 58 -5.92 17.28 -8.15
C ASP A 58 -5.94 17.66 -9.65
N GLU A 59 -7.00 18.36 -10.08
CA GLU A 59 -7.20 18.75 -11.48
C GLU A 59 -6.07 19.66 -11.98
N ASP A 60 -5.60 20.59 -11.13
CA ASP A 60 -4.51 21.50 -11.48
C ASP A 60 -3.20 20.74 -11.65
N LEU A 61 -2.97 19.69 -10.85
CA LEU A 61 -1.80 18.83 -11.00
C LEU A 61 -1.83 18.07 -12.33
N LEU A 62 -2.98 17.49 -12.71
CA LEU A 62 -3.14 16.79 -13.98
C LEU A 62 -3.00 17.74 -15.18
N ARG A 63 -3.63 18.92 -15.12
CA ARG A 63 -3.56 19.95 -16.18
C ARG A 63 -2.13 20.45 -16.37
N THR A 64 -1.43 20.73 -15.28
CA THR A 64 -0.03 21.20 -15.31
C THR A 64 0.90 20.13 -15.88
N PHE A 65 0.71 18.87 -15.51
CA PHE A 65 1.53 17.76 -15.98
C PHE A 65 1.29 17.44 -17.46
N SER A 66 0.02 17.45 -17.90
CA SER A 66 -0.39 17.19 -19.30
C SER A 66 -0.08 18.34 -20.25
N LYS A 67 0.07 19.57 -19.74
CA LYS A 67 0.23 20.79 -20.56
C LYS A 67 -0.84 20.90 -21.66
N GLY A 68 -2.05 20.41 -21.38
CA GLY A 68 -3.18 20.41 -22.33
C GLY A 68 -3.10 19.37 -23.46
N ARG A 69 -2.20 18.38 -23.40
CA ARG A 69 -2.08 17.30 -24.39
C ARG A 69 -2.47 15.94 -23.80
N PRO A 70 -3.00 15.00 -24.61
CA PRO A 70 -3.21 13.63 -24.16
C PRO A 70 -1.87 12.99 -23.76
N LEU A 71 -1.85 12.39 -22.58
CA LEU A 71 -0.66 11.75 -22.01
C LEU A 71 -0.39 10.42 -22.71
N SER A 72 0.84 10.18 -23.15
CA SER A 72 1.27 8.84 -23.58
C SER A 72 1.29 7.87 -22.40
N ILE A 73 1.28 6.56 -22.65
CA ILE A 73 1.30 5.52 -21.59
C ILE A 73 2.45 5.76 -20.61
N SER A 74 3.66 6.09 -21.11
CA SER A 74 4.81 6.40 -20.26
C SER A 74 4.61 7.65 -19.40
N GLN A 75 3.91 8.66 -19.90
CA GLN A 75 3.58 9.86 -19.14
C GLN A 75 2.47 9.60 -18.12
N GLN A 76 1.48 8.76 -18.46
CA GLN A 76 0.43 8.34 -17.54
C GLN A 76 1.04 7.57 -16.36
N ILE A 77 1.99 6.65 -16.59
CA ILE A 77 2.72 5.95 -15.52
C ILE A 77 3.48 6.94 -14.62
N LYS A 78 4.18 7.92 -15.20
CA LYS A 78 4.91 8.94 -14.44
C LYS A 78 3.98 9.81 -13.60
N PHE A 79 2.87 10.26 -14.17
CA PHE A 79 1.84 10.99 -13.43
C PHE A 79 1.23 10.13 -12.32
N CYS A 80 1.01 8.84 -12.61
CA CYS A 80 0.49 7.89 -11.64
C CYS A 80 1.40 7.82 -10.40
N ARG A 81 2.70 7.60 -10.60
CA ARG A 81 3.67 7.58 -9.50
C ARG A 81 3.73 8.90 -8.74
N LEU A 82 3.73 10.03 -9.45
CA LEU A 82 3.83 11.35 -8.85
C LEU A 82 2.64 11.68 -7.94
N HIS A 83 1.40 11.47 -8.42
CA HIS A 83 0.24 11.77 -7.58
C HIS A 83 0.12 10.77 -6.42
N ASN A 84 0.45 9.49 -6.63
CA ASN A 84 0.47 8.51 -5.54
C ASN A 84 1.48 8.89 -4.46
N ALA A 85 2.69 9.34 -4.84
CA ALA A 85 3.68 9.84 -3.88
C ALA A 85 3.18 11.09 -3.13
N LYS A 86 2.50 12.02 -3.82
CA LYS A 86 1.91 13.22 -3.19
C LYS A 86 0.79 12.84 -2.20
N THR A 87 -0.11 11.94 -2.60
CA THR A 87 -1.20 11.43 -1.75
C THR A 87 -0.63 10.66 -0.57
N ALA A 88 0.36 9.79 -0.78
CA ALA A 88 1.03 9.05 0.28
C ALA A 88 1.68 9.99 1.31
N ARG A 89 2.35 11.06 0.85
CA ARG A 89 2.94 12.07 1.73
C ARG A 89 1.89 12.88 2.50
N ALA A 90 0.76 13.20 1.87
CA ALA A 90 -0.34 13.86 2.56
C ALA A 90 -0.93 12.96 3.65
N THR A 91 -1.15 11.67 3.34
CA THR A 91 -1.61 10.67 4.32
C THR A 91 -0.59 10.46 5.44
N TRP A 92 0.71 10.46 5.13
CA TRP A 92 1.80 10.38 6.11
C TRP A 92 1.69 11.48 7.17
N LEU A 93 1.56 12.72 6.71
CA LEU A 93 1.41 13.89 7.58
C LEU A 93 0.09 13.85 8.36
N ALA A 94 -1.01 13.45 7.72
CA ALA A 94 -2.32 13.34 8.37
C ALA A 94 -2.37 12.26 9.46
N LYS A 95 -1.66 11.15 9.26
CA LYS A 95 -1.52 10.05 10.23
C LYS A 95 -0.49 10.35 11.34
N GLY A 96 0.30 11.42 11.20
CA GLY A 96 1.29 11.81 12.19
C GLY A 96 2.50 10.88 12.27
N TYR A 97 2.83 10.19 11.19
CA TYR A 97 4.02 9.32 11.15
C TYR A 97 5.30 10.16 11.26
N PRO A 98 6.28 9.75 12.08
CA PRO A 98 7.51 10.53 12.28
C PRO A 98 8.39 10.52 11.03
N ASP A 99 9.33 11.45 10.93
CA ASP A 99 10.37 11.35 9.92
C ASP A 99 11.39 10.28 10.32
N ILE A 100 11.81 9.45 9.37
CA ILE A 100 12.65 8.28 9.65
C ILE A 100 14.11 8.65 9.42
N ASP A 101 14.86 8.74 10.51
CA ASP A 101 16.32 8.81 10.45
C ASP A 101 16.89 7.42 10.16
N TRP A 102 17.19 7.16 8.89
CA TRP A 102 17.75 5.91 8.41
C TRP A 102 19.17 5.61 8.91
N GLU A 103 19.94 6.64 9.28
CA GLU A 103 21.31 6.49 9.79
C GLU A 103 21.31 6.09 11.27
N ALA A 104 20.38 6.66 12.05
CA ALA A 104 20.21 6.30 13.46
C ALA A 104 19.38 5.03 13.68
N LEU A 105 18.63 4.59 12.67
CA LEU A 105 17.71 3.45 12.76
C LEU A 105 18.36 2.14 13.30
N PRO A 106 19.58 1.74 12.88
CA PRO A 106 20.24 0.55 13.43
C PRO A 106 20.48 0.61 14.94
N SER A 107 20.73 1.80 15.51
CA SER A 107 20.90 1.96 16.95
C SER A 107 19.60 1.67 17.72
N ARG A 108 18.45 1.99 17.12
CA ARG A 108 17.13 1.66 17.68
C ARG A 108 16.88 0.15 17.65
N PHE A 109 17.32 -0.54 16.61
CA PHE A 109 17.18 -2.00 16.53
C PHE A 109 17.90 -2.70 17.68
N ALA A 110 19.12 -2.25 18.00
CA ALA A 110 19.94 -2.82 19.06
C ALA A 110 19.25 -2.77 20.44
N ALA A 111 18.42 -1.75 20.70
CA ALA A 111 17.64 -1.67 21.94
C ALA A 111 16.64 -2.82 22.09
N HIS A 112 16.15 -3.37 20.98
CA HIS A 112 15.17 -4.47 20.95
C HIS A 112 15.80 -5.86 20.82
N ASP A 113 17.12 -5.96 20.60
CA ASP A 113 17.82 -7.23 20.42
C ASP A 113 17.54 -8.23 21.55
N GLY A 114 17.43 -7.74 22.80
CA GLY A 114 17.15 -8.59 23.95
C GLY A 114 15.77 -9.26 23.88
N ALA A 115 14.75 -8.53 23.42
CA ALA A 115 13.42 -9.08 23.26
C ALA A 115 13.33 -10.03 22.06
N LEU A 116 13.94 -9.64 20.93
CA LEU A 116 13.97 -10.47 19.73
C LEU A 116 14.76 -11.76 19.95
N ARG A 117 15.83 -11.71 20.74
CA ARG A 117 16.58 -12.90 21.16
C ARG A 117 15.69 -13.92 21.86
N ARG A 118 14.79 -13.48 22.73
CA ARG A 118 13.86 -14.38 23.42
C ARG A 118 12.89 -15.05 22.45
N ILE A 119 12.40 -14.31 21.46
CA ILE A 119 11.55 -14.86 20.39
C ILE A 119 12.30 -15.90 19.57
N VAL A 120 13.57 -15.63 19.20
CA VAL A 120 14.45 -16.63 18.56
C VAL A 120 14.63 -17.86 19.46
N HIS A 121 14.68 -17.66 20.78
CA HIS A 121 14.77 -18.77 21.73
C HIS A 121 13.48 -19.53 21.98
N GLY A 122 12.36 -19.16 21.34
CA GLY A 122 11.13 -19.93 21.40
C GLY A 122 10.03 -19.30 22.23
N ASP A 123 10.20 -18.07 22.72
CA ASP A 123 9.12 -17.33 23.36
C ASP A 123 7.93 -17.18 22.40
N ALA A 124 6.73 -17.09 22.97
CA ALA A 124 5.52 -16.81 22.21
C ALA A 124 5.59 -15.39 21.62
N SER A 125 5.17 -15.27 20.37
CA SER A 125 5.12 -13.99 19.66
C SER A 125 3.90 -14.02 18.72
N HIS A 126 3.32 -12.86 18.45
CA HIS A 126 2.15 -12.76 17.58
C HIS A 126 2.47 -13.36 16.20
N TYR A 127 3.60 -12.94 15.62
CA TYR A 127 3.99 -13.40 14.29
C TYR A 127 4.47 -14.86 14.27
N ARG A 128 4.99 -15.42 15.38
CA ARG A 128 5.24 -16.87 15.49
C ARG A 128 3.94 -17.67 15.45
N SER A 129 2.89 -17.22 16.14
CA SER A 129 1.58 -17.87 16.08
C SER A 129 0.95 -17.78 14.69
N VAL A 130 1.08 -16.62 14.03
CA VAL A 130 0.62 -16.43 12.64
C VAL A 130 1.37 -17.38 11.69
N LEU A 131 2.70 -17.47 11.81
CA LEU A 131 3.51 -18.38 10.99
C LEU A 131 3.14 -19.85 11.25
N ALA A 132 2.97 -20.24 12.51
CA ALA A 132 2.58 -21.60 12.88
C ALA A 132 1.21 -21.98 12.29
N GLY A 133 0.22 -21.09 12.36
CA GLY A 133 -1.09 -21.30 11.74
C GLY A 133 -0.98 -21.52 10.22
N ARG A 134 -0.16 -20.73 9.52
CA ARG A 134 0.10 -20.89 8.08
C ARG A 134 0.81 -22.20 7.74
N VAL A 135 1.65 -22.72 8.65
CA VAL A 135 2.32 -24.01 8.48
C VAL A 135 1.33 -25.16 8.66
N SER A 136 0.50 -25.12 9.70
CA SER A 136 -0.49 -26.16 10.00
C SER A 136 -1.60 -26.27 8.95
N ASP A 137 -2.02 -25.15 8.37
CA ASP A 137 -3.07 -25.11 7.34
C ASP A 137 -2.64 -25.70 5.98
N GLY A 138 -1.35 -26.01 5.78
CA GLY A 138 -0.82 -26.56 4.53
C GLY A 138 -1.00 -25.66 3.30
N ARG A 139 -1.44 -24.41 3.51
CA ARG A 139 -1.90 -23.49 2.46
C ARG A 139 -0.81 -22.92 1.56
N GLU A 140 0.48 -23.18 1.80
CA GLU A 140 1.54 -22.52 1.03
C GLU A 140 2.71 -23.44 0.69
N ARG A 141 2.53 -24.24 -0.36
CA ARG A 141 3.63 -24.64 -1.25
C ARG A 141 4.09 -23.49 -2.17
N THR A 142 3.37 -22.36 -2.16
CA THR A 142 3.58 -21.22 -3.07
C THR A 142 3.81 -19.94 -2.27
N LEU A 143 4.89 -19.90 -1.48
CA LEU A 143 5.24 -18.83 -0.52
C LEU A 143 5.54 -17.45 -1.15
N ARG A 144 5.65 -17.35 -2.48
CA ARG A 144 6.01 -16.11 -3.18
C ARG A 144 4.92 -15.01 -3.14
N ALA A 145 3.65 -15.38 -2.91
CA ALA A 145 2.55 -14.41 -2.96
C ALA A 145 2.31 -13.71 -1.61
N THR A 146 2.56 -14.38 -0.49
CA THR A 146 2.28 -13.89 0.87
C THR A 146 3.49 -13.34 1.60
N GLU A 147 4.71 -13.53 1.07
CA GLU A 147 5.90 -12.78 1.50
C GLU A 147 5.71 -11.26 1.39
N ARG A 148 4.85 -10.80 0.47
CA ARG A 148 4.50 -9.37 0.34
C ARG A 148 3.57 -8.83 1.43
N SER A 149 2.83 -9.68 2.14
CA SER A 149 1.82 -9.23 3.11
C SER A 149 2.37 -8.93 4.52
N LEU A 150 3.67 -9.17 4.76
CA LEU A 150 4.33 -8.87 6.03
C LEU A 150 5.53 -7.92 5.85
N ALA A 151 5.52 -7.15 4.77
CA ALA A 151 6.45 -6.05 4.55
C ALA A 151 6.34 -5.03 5.72
N PRO A 152 7.39 -4.27 6.02
CA PRO A 152 7.51 -3.53 7.28
C PRO A 152 6.74 -2.21 7.22
N GLY A 153 5.45 -2.27 6.88
CA GLY A 153 4.51 -1.16 6.88
C GLY A 153 5.10 0.12 6.29
N TYR A 154 5.05 1.19 7.07
CA TYR A 154 5.51 2.51 6.67
C TYR A 154 7.04 2.59 6.48
N TYR A 155 7.84 1.62 6.93
CA TYR A 155 9.26 1.56 6.63
C TYR A 155 9.54 1.05 5.20
N GLY A 156 8.56 0.42 4.55
CA GLY A 156 8.64 0.02 3.16
C GLY A 156 9.78 -0.95 2.82
N PRO A 157 10.09 -1.13 1.51
CA PRO A 157 11.16 -2.01 1.05
C PRO A 157 12.54 -1.69 1.64
N ARG A 158 12.86 -0.41 1.83
CA ARG A 158 14.11 0.02 2.46
C ARG A 158 14.22 -0.48 3.90
N GLY A 159 13.16 -0.35 4.69
CA GLY A 159 13.09 -0.88 6.04
C GLY A 159 13.30 -2.38 6.10
N LEU A 160 12.72 -3.11 5.14
CA LEU A 160 12.78 -4.57 5.11
C LEU A 160 14.22 -5.03 4.98
N ARG A 161 14.97 -4.38 4.08
CA ARG A 161 16.39 -4.67 3.84
C ARG A 161 17.23 -4.40 5.08
N VAL A 162 17.16 -3.18 5.63
CA VAL A 162 18.00 -2.75 6.76
C VAL A 162 17.69 -3.59 8.01
N MET A 163 16.41 -3.87 8.30
CA MET A 163 16.02 -4.74 9.41
C MET A 163 16.51 -6.16 9.20
N SER A 164 16.29 -6.75 8.01
CA SER A 164 16.71 -8.12 7.71
C SER A 164 18.22 -8.29 7.84
N GLU A 165 19.00 -7.35 7.31
CA GLU A 165 20.46 -7.35 7.40
C GLU A 165 20.95 -7.31 8.85
N HIS A 166 20.42 -6.38 9.65
CA HIS A 166 20.73 -6.28 11.08
C HIS A 166 20.42 -7.60 11.81
N LEU A 167 19.21 -8.15 11.60
CA LEU A 167 18.74 -9.35 12.28
C LEU A 167 19.54 -10.60 11.89
N ILE A 168 19.82 -10.77 10.60
CA ILE A 168 20.63 -11.90 10.11
C ILE A 168 22.04 -11.80 10.69
N SER A 169 22.68 -10.63 10.61
CA SER A 169 24.02 -10.41 11.16
C SER A 169 24.06 -10.68 12.67
N ARG A 170 23.09 -10.12 13.40
CA ARG A 170 23.04 -10.18 14.87
C ARG A 170 22.69 -11.56 15.42
N PHE A 171 21.81 -12.28 14.75
CA PHE A 171 21.27 -13.56 15.22
C PHE A 171 21.74 -14.78 14.43
N ALA A 172 22.65 -14.65 13.46
CA ALA A 172 23.16 -15.75 12.63
C ALA A 172 23.49 -17.04 13.42
N SER A 173 24.23 -16.90 14.53
CA SER A 173 24.61 -18.06 15.34
C SER A 173 23.45 -18.66 16.13
N ALA A 174 22.51 -17.83 16.60
CA ALA A 174 21.31 -18.29 17.31
C ALA A 174 20.33 -18.96 16.35
N LEU A 175 20.12 -18.38 15.16
CA LEU A 175 19.27 -18.92 14.10
C LEU A 175 19.78 -20.26 13.59
N ARG A 176 21.09 -20.42 13.39
CA ARG A 176 21.69 -21.70 12.97
C ARG A 176 21.49 -22.81 14.00
N ARG A 177 21.64 -22.51 15.30
CA ARG A 177 21.37 -23.50 16.36
C ARG A 177 19.88 -23.84 16.43
N ARG A 178 19.01 -22.83 16.35
CA ARG A 178 17.56 -23.02 16.40
C ARG A 178 16.98 -23.72 15.18
N ALA A 179 17.62 -23.62 14.01
CA ALA A 179 17.22 -24.43 12.85
C ALA A 179 17.30 -25.94 13.08
N VAL A 180 18.00 -26.39 14.13
CA VAL A 180 18.07 -27.81 14.54
C VAL A 180 17.05 -28.15 15.62
N GLU A 181 16.64 -27.18 16.43
CA GLU A 181 15.86 -27.40 17.67
C GLU A 181 14.40 -26.96 17.55
N ASP A 182 14.08 -26.03 16.65
CA ASP A 182 12.76 -25.44 16.46
C ASP A 182 12.16 -25.87 15.12
N GLU A 183 11.03 -26.58 15.17
CA GLU A 183 10.32 -27.10 14.00
C GLU A 183 9.92 -26.00 13.01
N LEU A 184 9.54 -24.81 13.49
CA LEU A 184 9.13 -23.70 12.60
C LEU A 184 10.33 -23.17 11.81
N VAL A 185 11.49 -23.06 12.45
CA VAL A 185 12.73 -22.61 11.81
C VAL A 185 13.28 -23.70 10.90
N ALA A 186 13.20 -24.97 11.31
CA ALA A 186 13.63 -26.12 10.51
C ALA A 186 12.78 -26.31 9.24
N ALA A 187 11.45 -26.16 9.35
CA ALA A 187 10.53 -26.41 8.25
C ALA A 187 10.57 -25.36 7.14
N ARG A 188 10.87 -24.09 7.48
CA ARG A 188 10.81 -22.96 6.53
C ARG A 188 12.15 -22.28 6.27
N GLY A 189 13.15 -22.54 7.10
CA GLY A 189 14.47 -21.94 7.01
C GLY A 189 14.58 -20.60 7.74
N SER A 190 15.80 -20.27 8.16
CA SER A 190 16.08 -19.09 8.98
C SER A 190 15.74 -17.77 8.29
N ALA A 191 15.89 -17.69 6.96
CA ALA A 191 15.59 -16.47 6.20
C ALA A 191 14.09 -16.13 6.23
N VAL A 192 13.23 -17.14 6.03
CA VAL A 192 11.77 -16.98 6.10
C VAL A 192 11.35 -16.61 7.52
N PHE A 193 11.95 -17.23 8.54
CA PHE A 193 11.68 -16.87 9.93
C PHE A 193 12.04 -15.40 10.23
N VAL A 194 13.17 -14.91 9.70
CA VAL A 194 13.56 -13.50 9.88
C VAL A 194 12.52 -12.58 9.22
N SER A 195 12.19 -12.79 7.94
CA SER A 195 11.30 -11.88 7.21
C SER A 195 9.84 -11.93 7.67
N THR A 196 9.36 -13.09 8.14
CA THR A 196 7.94 -13.28 8.53
C THR A 196 7.67 -13.13 10.02
N VAL A 197 8.71 -13.21 10.87
CA VAL A 197 8.56 -13.10 12.33
C VAL A 197 9.41 -11.96 12.87
N LEU A 198 10.74 -12.03 12.73
CA LEU A 198 11.61 -11.09 13.44
C LEU A 198 11.51 -9.66 12.91
N VAL A 199 11.40 -9.49 11.60
CA VAL A 199 11.21 -8.18 10.97
C VAL A 199 9.90 -7.54 11.43
N PRO A 200 8.72 -8.17 11.30
CA PRO A 200 7.48 -7.54 11.73
C PRO A 200 7.40 -7.35 13.26
N GLU A 201 8.01 -8.22 14.07
CA GLU A 201 8.14 -7.99 15.52
C GLU A 201 9.01 -6.77 15.85
N LEU A 202 10.12 -6.59 15.15
CA LEU A 202 10.98 -5.41 15.31
C LEU A 202 10.25 -4.15 14.83
N ALA A 203 9.65 -4.20 13.64
CA ALA A 203 8.90 -3.07 13.09
C ALA A 203 7.78 -2.63 14.04
N SER A 204 6.96 -3.57 14.53
CA SER A 204 5.88 -3.27 15.48
C SER A 204 6.39 -2.61 16.76
N ARG A 205 7.56 -3.02 17.27
CA ARG A 205 8.18 -2.38 18.43
C ARG A 205 8.59 -0.94 18.17
N LEU A 206 9.16 -0.66 17.00
CA LEU A 206 9.53 0.70 16.62
C LEU A 206 8.28 1.56 16.41
N ILE A 207 7.20 1.00 15.86
CA ILE A 207 5.90 1.68 15.73
C ILE A 207 5.31 2.04 17.09
N MET A 208 5.37 1.11 18.06
CA MET A 208 4.92 1.38 19.43
C MET A 208 5.69 2.56 20.05
N GLU A 209 6.99 2.67 19.78
CA GLU A 209 7.80 3.82 20.24
C GLU A 209 7.45 5.11 19.51
N ASP A 210 7.35 5.03 18.18
CA ASP A 210 7.16 6.17 17.27
C ASP A 210 5.80 6.85 17.49
N LEU A 211 4.75 6.04 17.71
CA LEU A 211 3.37 6.52 17.84
C LEU A 211 2.85 6.47 19.28
N ALA A 212 3.66 5.99 20.23
CA ALA A 212 3.26 5.77 21.63
C ALA A 212 1.97 4.93 21.75
N VAL A 213 1.84 3.89 20.91
CA VAL A 213 0.67 3.00 20.85
C VAL A 213 0.95 1.62 21.44
N GLY A 214 -0.11 0.88 21.75
CA GLY A 214 -0.02 -0.53 22.17
C GLY A 214 0.26 -1.50 21.01
N ALA A 215 0.59 -2.75 21.34
CA ALA A 215 0.99 -3.77 20.36
C ALA A 215 -0.08 -4.05 19.29
N ASP A 216 -1.36 -4.15 19.66
CA ASP A 216 -2.43 -4.43 18.69
C ASP A 216 -2.62 -3.28 17.68
N GLU A 217 -2.46 -2.04 18.14
CA GLU A 217 -2.51 -0.88 17.26
C GLU A 217 -1.26 -0.81 16.37
N ALA A 218 -0.09 -1.13 16.91
CA ALA A 218 1.14 -1.20 16.12
C ALA A 218 1.05 -2.24 15.00
N HIS A 219 0.44 -3.41 15.25
CA HIS A 219 0.20 -4.41 14.21
C HIS A 219 -0.74 -3.89 13.12
N ARG A 220 -1.83 -3.21 13.51
CA ARG A 220 -2.75 -2.58 12.54
C ARG A 220 -2.04 -1.52 11.70
N VAL A 221 -1.28 -0.63 12.34
CA VAL A 221 -0.51 0.40 11.65
C VAL A 221 0.49 -0.25 10.68
N LEU A 222 1.18 -1.31 11.10
CA LEU A 222 2.12 -2.03 10.23
C LEU A 222 1.44 -2.52 8.95
N GLU A 223 0.25 -3.11 9.04
CA GLU A 223 -0.49 -3.61 7.87
C GLU A 223 -1.09 -2.49 7.01
N GLU A 224 -1.74 -1.50 7.64
CA GLU A 224 -2.39 -0.39 6.93
C GLU A 224 -1.39 0.52 6.20
N SER A 225 -0.16 0.59 6.70
CA SER A 225 0.85 1.50 6.17
C SER A 225 1.74 0.91 5.07
N VAL A 226 1.60 -0.39 4.75
CA VAL A 226 2.30 -1.04 3.62
C VAL A 226 2.20 -0.23 2.31
N PRO A 227 1.01 0.14 1.81
CA PRO A 227 0.92 0.87 0.54
C PRO A 227 1.60 2.25 0.60
N ILE A 228 1.67 2.86 1.78
CA ILE A 228 2.31 4.17 1.97
C ILE A 228 3.83 3.99 1.99
N GLY A 229 4.33 3.02 2.75
CA GLY A 229 5.76 2.71 2.85
C GLY A 229 6.34 2.25 1.51
N ASP A 230 5.59 1.45 0.74
CA ASP A 230 5.97 1.03 -0.61
C ASP A 230 6.19 2.21 -1.57
N LEU A 231 5.43 3.30 -1.41
CA LEU A 231 5.53 4.48 -2.28
C LEU A 231 6.58 5.50 -1.80
N LEU A 232 6.75 5.64 -0.48
CA LEU A 232 7.63 6.68 0.08
C LEU A 232 9.05 6.18 0.37
N HIS A 233 9.19 4.90 0.68
CA HIS A 233 10.45 4.28 1.08
C HIS A 233 10.84 3.15 0.13
N GLU A 234 10.69 3.43 -1.16
CA GLU A 234 11.21 2.61 -2.26
C GLU A 234 12.71 2.36 -2.07
N GLU A 235 13.15 1.16 -2.44
CA GLU A 235 14.57 0.83 -2.44
C GLU A 235 15.25 1.66 -3.53
N ILE A 236 16.17 2.54 -3.13
CA ILE A 236 17.07 3.20 -4.07
C ILE A 236 17.93 2.08 -4.66
N GLY A 237 17.58 1.66 -5.88
CA GLY A 237 18.32 0.64 -6.62
C GLY A 237 19.78 1.04 -6.77
N ASP A 238 20.66 0.04 -6.66
CA ASP A 238 22.09 0.19 -6.90
C ASP A 238 22.30 0.99 -8.19
N VAL A 239 22.87 2.19 -8.06
CA VAL A 239 23.29 2.96 -9.23
C VAL A 239 24.47 2.19 -9.79
N VAL A 240 24.23 1.38 -10.83
CA VAL A 240 25.30 0.82 -11.64
C VAL A 240 25.97 2.02 -12.31
N VAL A 241 27.04 2.51 -11.69
CA VAL A 241 27.95 3.47 -12.33
C VAL A 241 28.61 2.65 -13.42
N ASP A 242 28.20 2.89 -14.66
CA ASP A 242 28.84 2.35 -15.85
C ASP A 242 30.27 2.92 -15.85
N VAL A 243 31.22 2.17 -15.27
CA VAL A 243 32.63 2.51 -15.34
C VAL A 243 33.01 2.20 -16.77
N GLY A 244 32.97 3.23 -17.61
CA GLY A 244 33.33 3.15 -19.02
C GLY A 244 34.63 2.34 -19.17
N GLU A 245 34.54 1.28 -19.95
CA GLU A 245 35.69 0.52 -20.41
C GLU A 245 36.66 1.52 -21.04
N ALA A 246 37.81 1.71 -20.40
CA ALA A 246 38.91 2.42 -21.00
C ALA A 246 39.46 1.52 -22.09
N ASP A 247 39.18 1.86 -23.34
CA ASP A 247 39.83 1.29 -24.52
C ASP A 247 41.35 1.47 -24.38
N ASP A 248 42.05 0.39 -24.01
CA ASP A 248 43.50 0.29 -24.08
C ASP A 248 43.91 -0.11 -25.50
N ASP A 249 43.83 0.85 -26.42
CA ASP A 249 44.52 0.78 -27.71
C ASP A 249 45.89 1.46 -27.56
N SER A 250 46.86 0.72 -27.03
CA SER A 250 48.28 1.06 -27.14
C SER A 250 48.94 0.20 -28.21
N ASP A 251 48.75 0.61 -29.47
CA ASP A 251 49.49 0.13 -30.63
C ASP A 251 50.91 0.73 -30.61
N ASP A 252 51.86 0.04 -29.95
CA ASP A 252 53.28 0.41 -30.02
C ASP A 252 53.97 -0.32 -31.19
N ASN A 253 54.01 0.37 -32.33
CA ASN A 253 54.98 0.13 -33.39
C ASN A 253 55.67 1.46 -33.76
N VAL A 254 56.89 1.70 -33.26
CA VAL A 254 57.94 2.45 -33.97
C VAL A 254 59.34 2.05 -33.45
N LEU A 255 60.14 1.51 -34.38
CA LEU A 255 61.60 1.60 -34.55
C LEU A 255 62.51 1.79 -33.30
N THR A 256 63.42 0.84 -33.08
CA THR A 256 64.84 0.96 -33.49
C THR A 256 65.60 -0.36 -33.38
#